data_AF-A0A938EI84-F1
#
_entry.id   AF-A0A938EI84-F1
#
_cell.length_a   1.000
_cell.length_b   1.000
_cell.length_c   1.000
_cell.angle_alpha   90.00
_cell.angle_beta   90.00
_cell.angle_gamma   90.00
#
_symmetry.space_group_name_H-M   'P 1'
#
loop_
_entity.id
_entity.type
_entity.pdbx_description
1 polymer ?
#
loop_
_entity_poly.entity_id
_entity_poly.type
_entity_poly.pdbx_seq_one_letter_code
_entity_poly.pdbx_strand_id
1 'polypeptide(L)' 'MSKDISSRVLAISESATLAVDAKAKALKAAGRPVIGFGAGEPDFPTPSHIVEAAQKAA' A
#
# COMPACT_ATOMS: atom_id res chain seq x y z
N MET A 1 27.52 11.87 6.39
CA MET A 1 26.21 11.92 5.70
C MET A 1 25.34 12.90 6.47
N SER A 2 25.01 14.03 5.86
CA SER A 2 24.25 15.10 6.50
C SER A 2 22.87 14.57 6.89
N LYS A 3 22.51 14.73 8.16
CA LYS A 3 21.22 14.28 8.70
C LYS A 3 20.20 15.41 8.48
N ASP A 4 19.87 15.68 7.21
CA ASP A 4 18.94 16.74 6.82
C ASP A 4 17.48 16.29 6.97
N ILE A 5 17.17 15.54 8.03
CA ILE A 5 15.82 15.06 8.33
C ILE A 5 15.43 15.60 9.70
N SER A 6 14.28 16.26 9.78
CA SER A 6 13.77 16.86 11.01
C SER A 6 13.60 15.81 12.12
N SER A 7 13.84 16.22 13.37
CA SER A 7 13.67 15.37 14.55
C SER A 7 12.26 14.78 14.69
N ARG A 8 11.24 15.51 14.21
CA ARG A 8 9.85 15.04 14.16
C ARG A 8 9.68 13.78 13.32
N VAL A 9 10.33 13.71 12.16
CA VAL A 9 10.24 12.53 11.27
C VAL A 9 10.95 11.33 11.90
N LEU A 10 12.09 11.57 12.57
CA LEU A 10 12.84 10.51 13.25
C LEU A 10 12.11 9.90 14.46
N ALA A 11 11.09 10.58 15.00
CA ALA A 11 10.29 10.11 16.12
C ALA A 11 9.05 9.29 15.69
N ILE A 12 8.78 9.16 14.39
CA ILE A 12 7.66 8.36 13.89
C ILE A 12 8.05 6.88 13.93
N SER A 13 7.31 6.08 14.70
CA SER A 13 7.50 4.64 14.77
C SER A 13 7.18 3.97 13.43
N GLU A 14 7.85 2.86 13.16
CA GLU A 14 7.55 2.03 11.98
C GLU A 14 6.10 1.54 11.99
N SER A 15 5.47 1.55 10.82
CA SER A 15 4.09 1.12 10.69
C SER A 15 3.97 -0.40 10.77
N ALA A 16 3.27 -0.88 11.80
CA ALA A 16 2.96 -2.29 11.98
C ALA A 16 2.12 -2.87 10.82
N THR A 17 1.25 -2.06 10.19
CA THR A 17 0.44 -2.50 9.05
C THR A 17 1.29 -2.74 7.82
N LEU A 18 2.25 -1.84 7.56
CA LEU A 18 3.15 -1.95 6.42
C LEU A 18 4.11 -3.15 6.53
N ALA A 19 4.55 -3.48 7.75
CA ALA A 19 5.38 -4.66 8.00
C ALA A 19 4.62 -5.97 7.73
N VAL A 20 3.35 -6.05 8.12
CA VAL A 20 2.50 -7.23 7.89
C VAL A 20 2.19 -7.38 6.40
N ASP A 21 1.85 -6.29 5.70
CA ASP A 21 1.57 -6.30 4.26
C ASP A 21 2.79 -6.73 3.44
N ALA A 22 3.98 -6.21 3.79
CA ALA A 22 5.23 -6.60 3.15
C ALA A 22 5.52 -8.10 3.31
N LYS A 23 5.31 -8.65 4.51
CA LYS A 23 5.47 -10.08 4.78
C LYS A 23 4.44 -10.93 4.01
N ALA A 24 3.19 -10.52 3.98
CA ALA A 24 2.14 -11.21 3.22
C ALA A 24 2.46 -11.23 1.71
N LYS A 25 2.92 -10.10 1.16
CA LYS A 25 3.34 -9.98 -0.25
C LYS A 25 4.54 -10.88 -0.57
N ALA A 26 5.55 -10.91 0.31
CA ALA A 26 6.72 -11.79 0.15
C ALA A 26 6.35 -13.28 0.18
N LEU A 27 5.44 -13.68 1.08
CA LEU A 27 4.97 -15.07 1.16
C LEU A 27 4.14 -15.49 -0.06
N LYS A 28 3.29 -14.59 -0.59
CA LYS A 28 2.58 -14.81 -1.86
C LYS A 28 3.57 -14.98 -3.02
N ALA A 29 4.59 -14.12 -3.09
CA ALA A 29 5.64 -14.20 -4.14
C ALA A 29 6.46 -15.50 -4.05
N ALA A 30 6.65 -16.04 -2.85
CA ALA A 30 7.29 -17.34 -2.62
C ALA A 30 6.39 -18.54 -2.95
N GLY A 31 5.21 -18.32 -3.55
CA GLY A 31 4.28 -19.37 -3.95
C GLY A 31 3.48 -19.99 -2.81
N ARG A 32 3.48 -19.38 -1.61
CA ARG A 32 2.68 -19.88 -0.49
C ARG A 32 1.23 -19.40 -0.62
N PRO A 33 0.24 -20.26 -0.31
CA PRO A 33 -1.16 -19.86 -0.31
C PRO A 33 -1.45 -18.96 0.90
N VAL A 34 -1.48 -17.65 0.67
CA VAL A 34 -1.75 -16.63 1.70
C VAL A 34 -3.03 -15.90 1.36
N ILE A 35 -4.00 -15.94 2.27
CA ILE A 35 -5.24 -15.17 2.19
C ILE A 35 -5.06 -13.91 3.04
N GLY A 36 -5.03 -12.75 2.38
CA GLY A 36 -4.82 -11.47 3.04
C GLY A 36 -6.16 -10.79 3.33
N PHE A 37 -6.54 -10.70 4.61
CA PHE A 37 -7.71 -9.95 5.07
C PHE A 37 -7.36 -8.53 5.56
N GLY A 38 -6.13 -8.08 5.31
CA GLY A 38 -5.63 -6.77 5.76
C GLY A 38 -5.83 -5.63 4.78
N ALA A 39 -6.31 -5.91 3.56
CA ALA A 39 -6.57 -4.87 2.58
C ALA A 39 -7.74 -3.98 3.07
N GLY A 40 -7.49 -2.67 3.20
CA GLY A 40 -8.52 -1.68 3.52
C GLY A 40 -9.28 -1.15 2.30
N GLU A 41 -8.94 -1.64 1.11
CA GLU A 41 -9.52 -1.22 -0.17
C GLU A 41 -10.29 -2.36 -0.82
N PRO A 42 -11.40 -2.08 -1.53
CA PRO A 42 -12.15 -3.09 -2.27
C PRO A 42 -11.31 -3.75 -3.37
N ASP A 43 -11.62 -5.02 -3.68
CA ASP A 43 -11.04 -5.80 -4.77
C ASP A 43 -11.65 -5.49 -6.14
N PHE A 44 -12.70 -4.67 -6.17
CA PHE A 44 -13.37 -4.26 -7.39
C PHE A 44 -12.59 -3.16 -8.13
N PRO A 45 -12.52 -3.23 -9.47
CA PRO A 45 -11.99 -2.11 -10.24
C PRO A 45 -12.89 -0.87 -10.07
N THR A 46 -12.29 0.30 -10.23
CA THR A 46 -13.04 1.55 -10.29
C THR A 46 -14.11 1.47 -11.41
N PRO A 47 -15.37 1.89 -11.16
CA PRO A 47 -16.43 1.88 -12.16
C PRO A 47 -16.05 2.59 -13.48
N SER A 48 -16.48 2.03 -14.61
CA SER A 48 -16.10 2.50 -15.95
C SER A 48 -16.41 3.98 -16.19
N HIS A 49 -17.58 4.45 -15.77
CA HIS A 49 -17.99 5.84 -15.94
C HIS A 49 -17.05 6.84 -15.23
N ILE A 50 -16.42 6.45 -14.13
CA ILE A 50 -15.44 7.28 -13.40
C ILE A 50 -14.12 7.32 -14.19
N VAL A 51 -13.67 6.17 -14.69
CA VAL A 51 -12.45 6.06 -15.50
C VAL A 51 -12.60 6.86 -16.81
N GLU A 52 -13.75 6.75 -17.48
CA GLU A 52 -14.06 7.49 -18.71
C GLU A 52 -14.11 9.00 -18.47
N ALA A 53 -14.69 9.46 -17.35
CA ALA A 53 -14.71 10.87 -16.98
C ALA A 53 -13.29 11.40 -16.75
N ALA A 54 -12.43 10.64 -16.07
CA ALA A 54 -11.03 11.02 -15.85
C ALA A 54 -10.24 11.11 -17.17
N GLN A 55 -10.46 10.19 -18.11
CA GLN A 55 -9.81 10.23 -19.43
C GLN A 55 -10.23 11.44 -20.26
N LYS A 56 -11.51 11.84 -20.20
CA LYS A 56 -12.03 13.00 -20.95
C LYS A 56 -11.57 14.35 -20.40
N ALA A 57 -11.13 14.40 -19.14
CA ALA A 57 -10.69 15.62 -18.48
C ALA A 57 -9.20 15.93 -18.68
N ALA A 58 -8.43 14.98 -19.21
CA ALA A 58 -7.01 15.13 -19.56
C ALA A 58 -6.83 15.76 -20.95
#